data_AF-X1JVC6-F1
#
_entry.id   AF-X1JVC6-F1
#
_cell.length_a   1.000
_cell.length_b   1.000
_cell.length_c   1.000
_cell.angle_alpha   90.00
_cell.angle_beta   90.00
_cell.angle_gamma   90.00
#
_symmetry.space_group_name_H-M   'P 1'
#
loop_
_entity.id
_entity.type
_entity.pdbx_description
1 polymer ?
#
loop_
_entity_poly.entity_id
_entity_poly.type
_entity_poly.pdbx_seq_one_letter_code
_entity_poly.pdbx_strand_id
1 'polypeptide(L)'
;MKNLKILLIGQPNVGKSSLLNALVGPRAVISNYPGTTVEITKAEKVFGDTKITFVDTPGIYSISDRSEEEKVTEKSLFEEDADGAIIVADATSLERSLYMALQILEAGVPAIITLNFVEDAEKKGIKIDYGKLEKLLGIPVTPINPLNKKGINKIIDIILKIKQ
;
A
#
# COMPACT_ATOMS: atom_id res chain seq x y z
N MET A 1 -6.92 -21.30 10.08
CA MET A 1 -6.12 -20.05 10.07
C MET A 1 -6.43 -19.32 8.78
N LYS A 2 -6.97 -18.11 8.86
CA LYS A 2 -7.27 -17.29 7.68
C LYS A 2 -5.96 -16.82 7.06
N ASN A 3 -5.83 -16.87 5.73
CA ASN A 3 -4.65 -16.37 5.03
C ASN A 3 -5.06 -15.17 4.18
N LEU A 4 -4.31 -14.08 4.25
CA LEU A 4 -4.52 -12.89 3.42
C LEU A 4 -3.23 -12.52 2.70
N LYS A 5 -3.33 -12.21 1.41
CA LYS A 5 -2.29 -11.59 0.61
C LYS A 5 -2.62 -10.11 0.41
N ILE A 6 -1.76 -9.24 0.95
CA ILE A 6 -1.96 -7.80 0.90
C ILE A 6 -0.81 -7.14 0.14
N LEU A 7 -1.14 -6.39 -0.90
CA LEU A 7 -0.15 -5.64 -1.67
C LEU A 7 0.12 -4.28 -1.03
N LEU A 8 1.38 -3.84 -1.00
CA LEU A 8 1.75 -2.45 -0.73
C LEU A 8 2.10 -1.82 -2.08
N ILE A 9 1.27 -0.88 -2.51
CA ILE A 9 1.37 -0.22 -3.82
C ILE A 9 1.55 1.27 -3.58
N GLY A 10 2.38 1.93 -4.37
CA GLY A 10 2.72 3.33 -4.15
C GLY A 10 3.88 3.77 -5.03
N GLN A 11 4.02 5.07 -5.21
CA GLN A 11 5.09 5.64 -6.03
C GLN A 11 6.48 5.30 -5.46
N PRO A 12 7.56 5.46 -6.24
CA PRO A 12 8.91 5.36 -5.71
C PRO A 12 9.10 6.30 -4.51
N ASN A 13 9.82 5.84 -3.49
CA ASN A 13 10.22 6.63 -2.32
C ASN A 13 9.10 7.19 -1.41
N VAL A 14 7.85 6.72 -1.54
CA VAL A 14 6.74 7.16 -0.65
C VAL A 14 6.72 6.50 0.74
N GLY A 15 7.71 5.64 1.04
CA GLY A 15 7.84 4.97 2.33
C GLY A 15 7.17 3.59 2.45
N LYS A 16 6.91 2.89 1.33
CA LYS A 16 6.36 1.53 1.33
C LYS A 16 7.18 0.55 2.18
N SER A 17 8.48 0.47 1.95
CA SER A 17 9.34 -0.47 2.69
C SER A 17 9.45 -0.11 4.18
N SER A 18 9.40 1.18 4.53
CA SER A 18 9.29 1.62 5.94
C SER A 18 7.96 1.18 6.56
N LEU A 19 6.86 1.27 5.83
CA LEU A 19 5.55 0.78 6.26
C LEU A 19 5.56 -0.74 6.43
N LEU A 20 6.14 -1.48 5.49
CA LEU A 20 6.30 -2.94 5.58
C LEU A 20 7.04 -3.31 6.88
N ASN A 21 8.19 -2.68 7.13
CA ASN A 21 8.98 -2.89 8.35
C ASN A 21 8.19 -2.55 9.62
N ALA A 22 7.37 -1.49 9.60
CA ALA A 22 6.50 -1.13 10.73
C ALA A 22 5.41 -2.19 10.99
N LEU A 23 4.86 -2.79 9.93
CA LEU A 23 3.84 -3.84 10.00
C LEU A 23 4.42 -5.16 10.49
N VAL A 24 5.51 -5.63 9.89
CA VAL A 24 6.01 -7.01 10.06
C VAL A 24 7.28 -7.14 10.91
N GLY A 25 8.04 -6.06 11.10
CA GLY A 25 9.40 -6.10 11.66
C GLY A 25 10.45 -6.45 10.60
N PRO A 26 11.71 -6.73 10.99
CA PRO A 26 12.85 -6.87 10.07
C PRO A 26 12.90 -8.20 9.30
N ARG A 27 11.77 -8.91 9.13
CA ARG A 27 11.71 -10.28 8.59
C ARG A 27 11.31 -10.33 7.11
N ALA A 28 11.72 -9.32 6.34
CA ALA A 28 11.45 -9.23 4.93
C ALA A 28 12.36 -10.17 4.12
N VAL A 29 11.77 -10.93 3.20
CA VAL A 29 12.50 -11.71 2.17
C VAL A 29 12.43 -10.93 0.87
N ILE A 30 13.60 -10.59 0.33
CA ILE A 30 13.74 -9.91 -0.97
C ILE A 30 14.04 -10.96 -2.02
N SER A 31 13.35 -10.89 -3.16
CA SER A 31 13.57 -11.79 -4.30
C SER A 31 13.15 -11.11 -5.59
N ASN A 32 13.64 -11.59 -6.73
CA ASN A 32 13.14 -11.14 -8.03
C ASN A 32 11.76 -11.76 -8.32
N TYR A 33 10.89 -10.97 -8.94
CA TYR A 33 9.62 -11.45 -9.44
C TYR A 33 9.86 -12.46 -10.58
N PRO A 34 9.15 -13.61 -10.61
CA PRO A 34 9.44 -14.71 -11.53
C PRO A 34 9.61 -14.28 -12.98
N GLY A 35 10.75 -14.64 -13.58
CA GLY A 35 11.05 -14.34 -14.98
C GLY A 35 11.43 -12.88 -15.27
N THR A 36 11.69 -12.06 -14.25
CA THR A 36 12.07 -10.64 -14.40
C THR A 36 13.27 -10.30 -13.51
N THR A 37 13.85 -9.11 -13.71
CA THR A 37 14.85 -8.50 -12.81
C THR A 37 14.23 -7.61 -11.73
N VAL A 38 12.90 -7.53 -11.69
CA VAL A 38 12.16 -6.63 -10.82
C VAL A 38 12.11 -7.22 -9.41
N GLU A 39 12.66 -6.51 -8.43
CA GLU A 39 12.65 -6.94 -7.04
C GLU A 39 11.25 -6.77 -6.41
N ILE A 40 10.84 -7.78 -5.63
CA ILE A 40 9.69 -7.73 -4.74
C ILE A 40 10.13 -8.12 -3.33
N THR A 41 9.48 -7.52 -2.34
CA THR A 41 9.72 -7.88 -0.93
C THR A 41 8.49 -8.55 -0.36
N LYS A 42 8.65 -9.77 0.17
CA LYS A 42 7.58 -10.50 0.85
C LYS A 42 7.87 -10.58 2.33
N ALA A 43 6.86 -10.36 3.16
CA ALA A 43 6.96 -10.57 4.59
C ALA A 43 5.66 -11.13 5.15
N GLU A 44 5.79 -12.02 6.13
CA GLU A 44 4.63 -12.66 6.73
C GLU A 44 4.54 -12.33 8.21
N LYS A 45 3.31 -12.11 8.68
CA LYS A 45 3.04 -11.94 10.11
C LYS A 45 1.66 -12.47 10.47
N VAL A 46 1.58 -13.07 11.65
CA VAL A 46 0.32 -13.57 12.22
C VAL A 46 -0.27 -12.52 13.16
N PHE A 47 -1.54 -12.21 12.95
CA PHE A 47 -2.36 -11.35 13.79
C PHE A 47 -3.59 -12.15 14.26
N GLY A 48 -3.55 -12.62 15.51
CA GLY A 48 -4.55 -13.57 16.01
C GLY A 48 -4.57 -14.84 15.17
N ASP A 49 -5.75 -15.21 14.65
CA ASP A 49 -5.93 -16.40 13.79
C ASP A 49 -5.78 -16.12 12.28
N THR A 50 -5.24 -14.95 11.92
CA THR A 50 -5.02 -14.54 10.53
C THR A 50 -3.53 -14.40 10.24
N LYS A 51 -3.04 -15.18 9.28
CA LYS A 51 -1.71 -15.00 8.69
C LYS A 51 -1.83 -14.03 7.51
N ILE A 52 -1.02 -12.98 7.52
CA ILE A 52 -0.98 -12.00 6.44
C ILE A 52 0.38 -12.08 5.76
N THR A 53 0.36 -12.28 4.44
CA THR A 53 1.52 -12.16 3.55
C THR A 53 1.45 -10.79 2.89
N PHE A 54 2.34 -9.90 3.30
CA PHE A 54 2.50 -8.59 2.68
C PHE A 54 3.48 -8.70 1.52
N VAL A 55 3.15 -8.06 0.41
CA VAL A 55 4.00 -7.98 -0.79
C VAL A 55 4.23 -6.51 -1.12
N ASP A 56 5.46 -6.03 -0.92
CA ASP A 56 5.90 -4.71 -1.39
C ASP A 56 6.16 -4.81 -2.89
N THR A 57 5.34 -4.13 -3.67
CA THR A 57 5.49 -4.07 -5.13
C THR A 57 6.49 -2.98 -5.50
N PRO A 58 7.04 -3.01 -6.73
CA PRO A 58 7.83 -1.91 -7.25
C PRO A 58 7.11 -0.56 -7.15
N GLY A 59 7.90 0.52 -7.09
CA GLY A 59 7.34 1.86 -7.17
C GLY A 59 6.87 2.20 -8.57
N ILE A 60 5.58 2.52 -8.73
CA ILE A 60 4.99 2.87 -10.03
C ILE A 60 4.33 4.26 -10.00
N TYR A 61 4.25 4.93 -11.14
CA TYR A 61 3.53 6.21 -11.27
C TYR A 61 2.12 6.05 -11.86
N SER A 62 1.88 4.93 -12.54
CA SER A 62 0.62 4.54 -13.16
C SER A 62 0.62 3.04 -13.43
N ILE A 63 -0.55 2.45 -13.65
CA ILE A 63 -0.66 1.16 -14.35
C ILE A 63 -0.88 1.48 -15.83
N SER A 64 0.19 1.41 -16.64
CA SER A 64 0.12 1.70 -18.08
C SER A 64 0.86 0.69 -18.96
N ASP A 65 1.27 -0.46 -18.40
CA ASP A 65 2.01 -1.53 -19.07
C ASP A 65 3.34 -1.07 -19.73
N ARG A 66 3.89 0.08 -19.31
CA ARG A 66 5.05 0.71 -19.97
C ARG A 66 6.39 0.24 -19.45
N SER A 67 6.46 -0.24 -18.22
CA SER A 67 7.68 -0.75 -17.61
C SER A 67 7.46 -2.14 -17.01
N GLU A 68 8.56 -2.86 -16.74
CA GLU A 68 8.47 -4.17 -16.08
C GLU A 68 7.90 -4.05 -14.66
N GLU A 69 8.18 -2.95 -13.96
CA GLU A 69 7.61 -2.64 -12.65
C GLU A 69 6.09 -2.45 -12.69
N GLU A 70 5.60 -1.74 -13.72
CA GLU A 70 4.16 -1.57 -13.94
C GLU A 70 3.50 -2.92 -14.23
N LYS A 71 4.10 -3.73 -15.12
CA LYS A 71 3.66 -5.10 -15.44
C LYS A 71 3.59 -5.99 -14.22
N VAL A 72 4.62 -5.98 -13.39
CA VAL A 72 4.68 -6.78 -12.16
C VAL A 72 3.60 -6.36 -11.18
N THR A 73 3.35 -5.07 -11.04
CA THR A 73 2.31 -4.55 -10.14
C THR A 73 0.92 -4.90 -10.67
N GLU A 74 0.69 -4.75 -11.98
CA GLU A 74 -0.55 -5.14 -12.66
C GLU A 74 -0.84 -6.63 -12.48
N LYS A 75 0.12 -7.52 -12.80
CA LYS A 75 -0.03 -8.96 -12.58
C LYS A 75 -0.32 -9.31 -11.13
N SER A 76 0.40 -8.69 -10.19
CA SER A 76 0.18 -8.92 -8.76
C SER A 76 -1.25 -8.56 -8.34
N LEU A 77 -1.83 -7.52 -8.95
CA LEU A 77 -3.14 -6.99 -8.63
C LEU A 77 -4.28 -7.79 -9.30
N PHE A 78 -4.13 -8.14 -10.58
CA PHE A 78 -5.20 -8.74 -11.39
C PHE A 78 -5.10 -10.25 -11.59
N GLU A 79 -3.89 -10.84 -11.53
CA GLU A 79 -3.66 -12.25 -11.87
C GLU A 79 -3.31 -13.12 -10.66
N GLU A 80 -2.82 -12.54 -9.56
CA GLU A 80 -2.32 -13.31 -8.41
C GLU A 80 -3.21 -13.26 -7.15
N ASP A 81 -4.53 -13.13 -7.31
CA ASP A 81 -5.53 -13.23 -6.23
C ASP A 81 -5.18 -12.42 -4.97
N ALA A 82 -4.92 -11.12 -5.12
CA ALA A 82 -4.72 -10.26 -3.96
C ALA A 82 -6.03 -10.07 -3.18
N ASP A 83 -6.01 -10.33 -1.87
CA ASP A 83 -7.18 -10.10 -1.00
C ASP A 83 -7.41 -8.60 -0.73
N GLY A 84 -6.36 -7.78 -0.90
CA GLY A 84 -6.49 -6.33 -0.78
C GLY A 84 -5.18 -5.57 -1.00
N ALA A 85 -5.29 -4.24 -0.97
CA ALA A 85 -4.18 -3.33 -1.22
C ALA A 85 -4.07 -2.22 -0.16
N ILE A 86 -2.84 -1.95 0.27
CA ILE A 86 -2.48 -0.73 0.97
C ILE A 86 -1.84 0.21 -0.05
N ILE A 87 -2.54 1.28 -0.39
CA ILE A 87 -2.03 2.32 -1.28
C ILE A 87 -1.30 3.36 -0.43
N VAL A 88 0.00 3.52 -0.64
CA VAL A 88 0.84 4.50 0.06
C VAL A 88 0.98 5.74 -0.81
N ALA A 89 0.41 6.85 -0.34
CA ALA A 89 0.40 8.14 -1.00
C ALA A 89 1.26 9.16 -0.23
N ASP A 90 1.94 10.02 -0.98
CA ASP A 90 2.74 11.12 -0.45
C ASP A 90 1.84 12.33 -0.19
N ALA A 91 1.65 12.70 1.07
CA ALA A 91 0.85 13.86 1.46
C ALA A 91 1.40 15.19 0.89
N THR A 92 2.70 15.26 0.59
CA THR A 92 3.31 16.46 0.00
C THR A 92 3.03 16.61 -1.49
N SER A 93 2.60 15.52 -2.15
CA SER A 93 2.36 15.44 -3.60
C SER A 93 1.06 14.68 -3.90
N LEU A 94 0.01 14.93 -3.10
CA LEU A 94 -1.20 14.10 -3.05
C LEU A 94 -1.89 13.92 -4.41
N GLU A 95 -1.99 14.98 -5.22
CA GLU A 95 -2.62 14.91 -6.56
C GLU A 95 -1.98 13.81 -7.43
N ARG A 96 -0.64 13.75 -7.44
CA ARG A 96 0.11 12.75 -8.19
C ARG A 96 -0.12 11.35 -7.65
N SER A 97 -0.14 11.21 -6.32
CA SER A 97 -0.43 9.91 -5.70
C SER A 97 -1.86 9.44 -5.96
N LEU A 98 -2.83 10.36 -6.01
CA LEU A 98 -4.23 10.06 -6.29
C LEU A 98 -4.45 9.58 -7.73
N TYR A 99 -3.71 10.10 -8.71
CA TYR A 99 -3.79 9.62 -10.08
C TYR A 99 -3.52 8.10 -10.18
N MET A 100 -2.42 7.64 -9.60
CA MET A 100 -2.11 6.21 -9.50
C MET A 100 -3.15 5.48 -8.63
N ALA A 101 -3.50 6.03 -7.47
CA ALA A 101 -4.43 5.38 -6.55
C ALA A 101 -5.77 5.05 -7.22
N LEU A 102 -6.34 5.99 -7.99
CA LEU A 102 -7.61 5.78 -8.69
C LEU A 102 -7.53 4.59 -9.66
N GLN A 103 -6.43 4.41 -10.39
CA GLN A 103 -6.22 3.25 -11.26
C GLN A 103 -6.16 1.93 -10.46
N ILE A 104 -5.54 1.94 -9.28
CA ILE A 104 -5.53 0.76 -8.40
C ILE A 104 -6.95 0.44 -7.91
N LEU A 105 -7.77 1.45 -7.62
CA LEU A 105 -9.15 1.24 -7.15
C LEU A 105 -10.06 0.65 -8.23
N GLU A 106 -9.77 0.90 -9.51
CA GLU A 106 -10.49 0.27 -10.62
C GLU A 106 -10.32 -1.26 -10.66
N ALA A 107 -9.29 -1.80 -10.00
CA ALA A 107 -9.12 -3.25 -9.87
C ALA A 107 -10.16 -3.92 -8.96
N GLY A 108 -10.95 -3.15 -8.20
CA GLY A 108 -12.04 -3.68 -7.39
C GLY A 108 -11.60 -4.47 -6.15
N VAL A 109 -10.29 -4.54 -5.86
CA VAL A 109 -9.79 -5.18 -4.64
C VAL A 109 -10.06 -4.30 -3.42
N PRO A 110 -10.38 -4.87 -2.25
CA PRO A 110 -10.48 -4.12 -1.00
C PRO A 110 -9.22 -3.29 -0.73
N ALA A 111 -9.36 -1.98 -0.57
CA ALA A 111 -8.22 -1.08 -0.47
C ALA A 111 -8.32 -0.09 0.70
N ILE A 112 -7.14 0.36 1.16
CA ILE A 112 -6.97 1.47 2.08
C ILE A 112 -5.93 2.43 1.52
N ILE A 113 -6.20 3.74 1.58
CA ILE A 113 -5.19 4.77 1.30
C ILE A 113 -4.53 5.22 2.59
N THR A 114 -3.21 5.15 2.60
CA THR A 114 -2.37 5.65 3.67
C THR A 114 -1.64 6.89 3.19
N LEU A 115 -1.67 7.96 3.99
CA LEU A 115 -0.99 9.22 3.70
C LEU A 115 0.27 9.31 4.54
N ASN A 116 1.43 9.19 3.90
CA ASN A 116 2.73 9.36 4.54
C ASN A 116 3.25 10.79 4.35
N PHE A 117 4.27 11.19 5.12
CA PHE A 117 4.88 12.53 5.08
C PHE A 117 3.91 13.68 5.38
N VAL A 118 2.91 13.42 6.22
CA VAL A 118 1.90 14.41 6.61
C VAL A 118 2.53 15.60 7.30
N GLU A 119 3.48 15.38 8.21
CA GLU A 119 4.17 16.47 8.91
C GLU A 119 4.97 17.36 7.95
N ASP A 120 5.53 16.80 6.88
CA ASP A 120 6.23 17.57 5.85
C ASP A 120 5.26 18.33 4.94
N ALA A 121 4.07 17.77 4.69
CA ALA A 121 3.01 18.46 3.97
C ALA A 121 2.51 19.69 4.76
N GLU A 122 2.32 19.54 6.07
CA GLU A 122 1.93 20.63 6.97
C GLU A 122 2.97 21.76 6.99
N LYS A 123 4.27 21.43 7.04
CA LYS A 123 5.36 22.42 6.95
C LYS A 123 5.36 23.19 5.62
N LYS A 124 4.89 22.56 4.53
CA LYS A 124 4.70 23.20 3.22
C LYS A 124 3.38 23.99 3.11
N GLY A 125 2.58 24.04 4.18
CA GLY A 125 1.28 24.71 4.19
C GLY A 125 0.15 23.88 3.54
N ILE A 126 0.40 22.61 3.23
CA ILE A 126 -0.60 21.71 2.65
C ILE A 126 -1.48 21.18 3.78
N LYS A 127 -2.81 21.39 3.66
CA LYS A 127 -3.81 20.87 4.59
C LYS A 127 -4.69 19.86 3.87
N ILE A 128 -4.78 18.66 4.41
CA ILE A 128 -5.56 17.57 3.84
C ILE A 128 -6.72 17.24 4.78
N ASP A 129 -7.94 17.29 4.26
CA ASP A 129 -9.12 16.80 4.97
C ASP A 129 -9.29 15.31 4.66
N TYR A 130 -8.85 14.45 5.59
CA TYR A 130 -8.91 13.00 5.44
C TYR A 130 -10.34 12.48 5.36
N GLY A 131 -11.27 13.07 6.12
CA GLY A 131 -12.66 12.63 6.15
C GLY A 131 -13.38 12.97 4.84
N LYS A 132 -13.09 14.14 4.26
CA LYS A 132 -13.58 14.50 2.92
C LYS A 132 -12.97 13.60 1.85
N LEU A 133 -11.68 13.29 1.94
CA LEU A 133 -11.02 12.40 0.98
C LEU A 133 -11.58 10.98 1.04
N GLU A 134 -11.78 10.43 2.25
CA GLU A 134 -12.42 9.12 2.47
C GLU A 134 -13.83 9.07 1.86
N LYS A 135 -14.64 10.12 2.05
CA LYS A 135 -15.98 10.21 1.45
C LYS A 135 -15.96 10.26 -0.07
N LEU A 136 -14.99 10.98 -0.66
CA LEU A 136 -14.89 11.12 -2.12
C LEU A 136 -14.40 9.82 -2.78
N LEU A 137 -13.47 9.12 -2.14
CA LEU A 137 -12.88 7.89 -2.69
C LEU A 137 -13.69 6.63 -2.34
N GLY A 138 -14.59 6.70 -1.36
CA GLY A 138 -15.41 5.57 -0.93
C GLY A 138 -14.63 4.47 -0.20
N ILE A 139 -13.37 4.72 0.15
CA ILE A 139 -12.50 3.77 0.84
C ILE A 139 -11.80 4.45 2.03
N PRO A 140 -11.39 3.69 3.06
CA PRO A 140 -10.74 4.25 4.22
C PRO A 140 -9.47 5.03 3.87
N VAL A 141 -9.32 6.20 4.50
CA VAL A 141 -8.10 7.03 4.42
C VAL A 141 -7.51 7.17 5.82
N THR A 142 -6.19 6.99 5.93
CA THR A 142 -5.51 7.19 7.21
C THR A 142 -4.15 7.87 7.05
N PRO A 143 -3.86 8.94 7.82
CA PRO A 143 -2.50 9.43 7.95
C PRO A 143 -1.65 8.39 8.68
N ILE A 144 -0.40 8.24 8.26
CA ILE A 144 0.56 7.32 8.84
C ILE A 144 1.90 8.00 9.06
N ASN A 145 2.67 7.47 10.00
CA ASN A 145 4.10 7.71 10.07
C ASN A 145 4.77 6.39 10.49
N PRO A 146 5.38 5.66 9.54
CA PRO A 146 5.99 4.36 9.82
C PRO A 146 7.10 4.41 10.88
N LEU A 147 7.83 5.53 10.98
CA LEU A 147 8.99 5.66 11.86
C LEU A 147 8.59 5.65 13.34
N ASN A 148 7.44 6.23 13.67
CA ASN A 148 6.88 6.23 15.03
C ASN A 148 5.65 5.32 15.17
N LYS A 149 5.36 4.51 14.15
CA LYS A 149 4.23 3.56 14.07
C LYS A 149 2.84 4.20 14.21
N LYS A 150 2.70 5.50 13.94
CA LYS A 150 1.39 6.18 13.88
C LYS A 150 0.55 5.62 12.73
N GLY A 151 -0.71 5.32 13.00
CA GLY A 151 -1.69 4.84 12.01
C GLY A 151 -1.63 3.33 11.71
N ILE A 152 -0.58 2.62 12.16
CA ILE A 152 -0.36 1.19 11.83
C ILE A 152 -1.50 0.30 12.34
N ASN A 153 -1.97 0.52 13.57
CA ASN A 153 -3.08 -0.28 14.14
C ASN A 153 -4.37 -0.12 13.32
N LYS A 154 -4.68 1.10 12.84
CA LYS A 154 -5.87 1.35 12.01
C LYS A 154 -5.79 0.59 10.68
N ILE A 155 -4.60 0.51 10.06
CA ILE A 155 -4.38 -0.30 8.84
C ILE A 155 -4.69 -1.77 9.11
N ILE A 156 -4.13 -2.33 10.20
CA ILE A 156 -4.33 -3.73 10.57
C ILE A 156 -5.81 -4.03 10.82
N ASP A 157 -6.49 -3.17 11.58
CA ASP A 157 -7.93 -3.33 11.89
C ASP A 157 -8.80 -3.34 10.62
N ILE A 158 -8.43 -2.56 9.60
CA ILE A 158 -9.13 -2.53 8.31
C ILE A 158 -8.85 -3.81 7.51
N ILE A 159 -7.59 -4.22 7.41
CA ILE A 159 -7.21 -5.44 6.67
C ILE A 159 -7.84 -6.69 7.28
N LEU A 160 -7.89 -6.80 8.60
CA LEU A 160 -8.48 -7.97 9.27
C LEU A 160 -9.98 -8.13 8.98
N LYS A 161 -10.67 -7.04 8.61
CA LYS A 161 -12.11 -7.04 8.25
C LYS A 161 -12.39 -7.48 6.81
N ILE A 162 -11.37 -7.57 5.94
CA ILE A 162 -11.53 -8.09 4.58
C ILE A 162 -12.13 -9.50 4.67
N LYS A 163 -13.26 -9.75 4.02
CA LYS A 163 -13.87 -11.09 3.96
C LYS A 163 -13.24 -11.84 2.79
N GLN A 164 -12.97 -13.13 2.99
CA GLN A 164 -12.73 -14.05 1.87
C GLN A 164 -14.06 -14.38 1.20
#